data_AF-A0A0P7BZ70-F1
#
_entry.id   AF-A0A0P7BZ70-F1
#
_cell.length_a   1.000
_cell.length_b   1.000
_cell.length_c   1.000
_cell.angle_alpha   90.00
_cell.angle_beta   90.00
_cell.angle_gamma   90.00
#
_symmetry.space_group_name_H-M   'P 1'
#
loop_
_entity.id
_entity.type
_entity.pdbx_description
1 polymer ?
#
loop_
_entity_poly.entity_id
_entity_poly.type
_entity_poly.pdbx_seq_one_letter_code
_entity_poly.pdbx_strand_id
1 'polypeptide(L)'
;MVTVPDVADLWVALDGAVRRGADAGALIAYAPDVVRLLVGDGGLPLVVRAVAAEGLLRAGAGRLPARQGAAVGILFGLTDTMRGQPLGVRRRRAAGVLHLSPWTLQKPRHRDALVVALAGETLRFLVDSGSDGGGS
;
A
#
# COMPACT_ATOMS: atom_id res chain seq x y z
N MET A 1 19.49 11.74 5.14
CA MET A 1 19.37 10.34 5.63
C MET A 1 17.88 10.03 5.72
N VAL A 2 17.37 9.11 4.91
CA VAL A 2 15.95 8.72 4.96
C VAL A 2 15.79 7.79 6.16
N THR A 3 15.06 8.22 7.18
CA THR A 3 14.65 7.34 8.28
C THR A 3 13.55 6.42 7.77
N VAL A 4 13.82 5.11 7.78
CA VAL A 4 12.82 4.11 7.46
C VAL A 4 11.80 4.09 8.61
N PRO A 5 10.49 4.27 8.33
CA PRO A 5 9.48 4.23 9.38
C PRO A 5 9.32 2.81 9.94
N ASP A 6 8.75 2.69 11.13
CA ASP A 6 8.40 1.38 11.69
C ASP A 6 7.28 0.72 10.89
N VAL A 7 7.29 -0.61 10.82
CA VAL A 7 6.24 -1.40 10.13
C VAL A 7 4.87 -1.14 10.74
N ALA A 8 4.78 -0.97 12.06
CA ALA A 8 3.53 -0.70 12.76
C ALA A 8 2.95 0.65 12.37
N ASP A 9 3.79 1.69 12.24
CA ASP A 9 3.34 3.03 11.84
C ASP A 9 2.76 3.01 10.41
N LEU A 10 3.46 2.35 9.48
CA LEU A 10 2.98 2.22 8.11
C LEU A 10 1.72 1.35 8.04
N TRP A 11 1.64 0.27 8.81
CA TRP A 11 0.46 -0.58 8.88
C TRP A 11 -0.78 0.21 9.34
N VAL A 12 -0.66 1.00 10.42
CA VAL A 12 -1.77 1.83 10.93
C VAL A 12 -2.22 2.84 9.88
N ALA A 13 -1.27 3.54 9.25
CA ALA A 13 -1.59 4.50 8.20
C ALA A 13 -2.29 3.83 6.99
N LEU A 14 -1.82 2.64 6.60
CA LEU A 14 -2.43 1.87 5.52
C LEU A 14 -3.82 1.33 5.87
N ASP A 15 -4.08 0.93 7.11
CA ASP A 15 -5.41 0.45 7.49
C ASP A 15 -6.47 1.56 7.33
N GLY A 16 -6.11 2.80 7.67
CA GLY A 16 -6.92 3.98 7.39
C GLY A 16 -7.18 4.20 5.89
N ALA A 17 -6.17 3.95 5.06
CA ALA A 17 -6.26 4.11 3.61
C ALA A 17 -7.13 3.04 2.92
N VAL A 18 -7.26 1.82 3.47
CA VAL A 18 -8.02 0.71 2.86
C VAL A 18 -9.39 1.18 2.37
N ARG A 19 -10.12 1.96 3.20
CA ARG A 19 -11.49 2.39 2.90
C ARG A 19 -11.59 3.24 1.63
N ARG A 20 -10.61 4.10 1.37
CA ARG A 20 -10.63 5.07 0.28
C ARG A 20 -9.74 4.68 -0.91
N GLY A 21 -8.81 3.75 -0.68
CA GLY A 21 -7.78 3.39 -1.64
C GLY A 21 -6.45 4.07 -1.33
N ALA A 22 -5.39 3.61 -1.99
CA ALA A 22 -4.03 4.14 -1.85
C ALA A 22 -3.47 4.61 -3.19
N ASP A 23 -4.35 5.09 -4.06
CA ASP A 23 -3.94 5.82 -5.25
C ASP A 23 -3.59 7.28 -4.88
N ALA A 24 -2.72 7.95 -5.64
CA ALA A 24 -2.13 9.24 -5.24
C ALA A 24 -3.17 10.28 -4.84
N GLY A 25 -4.28 10.37 -5.57
CA GLY A 25 -5.37 11.29 -5.23
C GLY A 25 -6.03 10.94 -3.89
N ALA A 26 -6.29 9.65 -3.65
CA ALA A 26 -6.84 9.17 -2.40
C ALA A 26 -5.85 9.33 -1.23
N LEU A 27 -4.55 9.12 -1.46
CA LEU A 27 -3.51 9.32 -0.46
C LEU A 27 -3.45 10.78 -0.01
N ILE A 28 -3.46 11.73 -0.95
CA ILE A 28 -3.49 13.17 -0.64
C ILE A 28 -4.73 13.52 0.19
N ALA A 29 -5.90 13.05 -0.24
CA ALA A 29 -7.18 13.46 0.34
C ALA A 29 -7.49 12.80 1.69
N TYR A 30 -7.05 11.55 1.90
CA TYR A 30 -7.56 10.72 3.00
C TYR A 30 -6.47 10.00 3.80
N ALA A 31 -5.24 9.89 3.30
CA ALA A 31 -4.16 9.18 3.98
C ALA A 31 -2.80 9.87 3.80
N PRO A 32 -2.67 11.17 4.12
CA PRO A 32 -1.44 11.92 3.91
C PRO A 32 -0.26 11.37 4.74
N ASP A 33 -0.54 10.68 5.85
CA ASP A 33 0.48 10.02 6.65
C ASP A 33 1.20 8.90 5.90
N VAL A 34 0.52 8.17 5.01
CA VAL A 34 1.19 7.16 4.17
C VAL A 34 2.22 7.83 3.27
N VAL A 35 1.89 8.99 2.69
CA VAL A 35 2.82 9.78 1.87
C VAL A 35 3.99 10.26 2.71
N ARG A 36 3.71 10.81 3.90
CA ARG A 36 4.75 11.31 4.82
C ARG A 36 5.73 10.22 5.26
N LEU A 37 5.23 9.02 5.56
CA LEU A 37 6.03 7.90 6.03
C LEU A 37 6.89 7.29 4.91
N LEU A 38 6.33 7.16 3.70
CA LEU A 38 7.04 6.53 2.58
C LEU A 38 7.96 7.50 1.83
N VAL A 39 7.57 8.77 1.74
CA VAL A 39 8.28 9.77 0.96
C VAL A 39 8.40 11.05 1.78
N GLY A 40 9.60 11.28 2.29
CA GLY A 40 9.95 12.52 3.00
C GLY A 40 9.68 13.75 2.14
N ASP A 41 9.63 14.93 2.79
CA ASP A 41 9.30 16.17 2.09
C ASP A 41 10.34 16.51 1.02
N GLY A 42 11.62 16.63 1.39
CA GLY A 42 12.73 16.77 0.44
C GLY A 42 12.60 17.94 -0.55
N GLY A 43 11.70 18.90 -0.29
CA GLY A 43 11.33 19.97 -1.23
C GLY A 43 10.46 19.52 -2.40
N LEU A 44 9.99 18.27 -2.43
CA LEU A 44 9.14 17.74 -3.50
C LEU A 44 7.68 18.17 -3.31
N PRO A 45 6.98 18.57 -4.39
CA PRO A 45 5.54 18.84 -4.33
C PRO A 45 4.77 17.63 -3.81
N LEU A 46 3.73 17.86 -3.00
CA LEU A 46 2.92 16.79 -2.39
C LEU A 46 2.38 15.79 -3.42
N VAL A 47 1.97 16.25 -4.61
CA VAL A 47 1.49 15.38 -5.68
C VAL A 47 2.56 14.41 -6.17
N VAL A 48 3.81 14.87 -6.31
CA VAL A 48 4.94 14.03 -6.73
C VAL A 48 5.24 13.00 -5.65
N ARG A 49 5.22 13.42 -4.38
CA ARG A 49 5.41 12.53 -3.23
C ARG A 49 4.31 11.46 -3.15
N ALA A 50 3.07 11.83 -3.41
CA ALA A 50 1.95 10.89 -3.41
C ALA A 50 2.04 9.86 -4.55
N VAL A 51 2.45 10.28 -5.75
CA VAL A 51 2.71 9.36 -6.88
C VAL A 51 3.86 8.42 -6.56
N ALA A 52 4.94 8.92 -5.96
CA ALA A 52 6.05 8.09 -5.51
C ALA A 52 5.62 7.10 -4.42
N ALA A 53 4.82 7.52 -3.44
CA ALA A 53 4.27 6.64 -2.40
C ALA A 53 3.38 5.55 -3.00
N GLU A 54 2.49 5.89 -3.93
CA GLU A 54 1.67 4.93 -4.68
C GLU A 54 2.55 3.92 -5.45
N GLY A 55 3.63 4.39 -6.08
CA GLY A 55 4.62 3.55 -6.75
C GLY A 55 5.32 2.57 -5.81
N LEU A 56 5.74 3.03 -4.62
CA LEU A 56 6.34 2.17 -3.59
C LEU A 56 5.37 1.10 -3.10
N LEU A 57 4.09 1.45 -2.91
CA LEU A 57 3.06 0.47 -2.52
C LEU A 57 2.82 -0.57 -3.62
N ARG A 58 2.85 -0.17 -4.91
CA ARG A 58 2.79 -1.11 -6.03
C ARG A 58 4.00 -2.04 -6.05
N ALA A 59 5.20 -1.50 -5.82
CA ALA A 59 6.42 -2.29 -5.76
C ALA A 59 6.38 -3.30 -4.61
N GLY A 60 5.96 -2.86 -3.41
CA GLY A 60 5.76 -3.74 -2.26
C GLY A 60 4.72 -4.83 -2.53
N ALA A 61 3.58 -4.48 -3.13
CA ALA A 61 2.58 -5.47 -3.54
C ALA A 61 3.13 -6.48 -4.56
N GLY A 62 3.99 -6.05 -5.48
CA GLY A 62 4.65 -6.90 -6.47
C GLY A 62 5.62 -7.92 -5.88
N ARG A 63 6.12 -7.70 -4.66
CA ARG A 63 7.02 -8.62 -3.95
C ARG A 63 6.31 -9.65 -3.09
N LEU A 64 5.01 -9.46 -2.82
CA LEU A 64 4.21 -10.45 -2.13
C LEU A 64 4.00 -11.69 -3.02
N PRO A 65 3.68 -12.86 -2.42
CA PRO A 65 3.23 -14.02 -3.18
C PRO A 65 2.11 -13.63 -4.16
N ALA A 66 2.18 -14.10 -5.41
CA ALA A 66 1.39 -13.57 -6.53
C ALA A 66 -0.09 -13.30 -6.23
N ARG A 67 -0.78 -14.24 -5.56
CA ARG A 67 -2.19 -14.08 -5.17
C ARG A 67 -2.40 -13.01 -4.10
N GLN A 68 -1.51 -12.92 -3.12
CA GLN A 68 -1.56 -11.90 -2.08
C GLN A 68 -1.27 -10.51 -2.65
N GLY A 69 -0.25 -10.39 -3.49
CA GLY A 69 0.08 -9.13 -4.19
C GLY A 69 -1.09 -8.63 -5.04
N ALA A 70 -1.70 -9.52 -5.83
CA ALA A 70 -2.89 -9.20 -6.61
C ALA A 70 -4.08 -8.80 -5.72
N ALA A 71 -4.36 -9.55 -4.64
CA ALA A 71 -5.44 -9.24 -3.72
C ALA A 71 -5.24 -7.89 -3.01
N VAL A 72 -4.02 -7.58 -2.60
CA VAL A 72 -3.64 -6.30 -1.99
C VAL A 72 -3.78 -5.15 -2.99
N GLY A 73 -3.28 -5.32 -4.21
CA GLY A 73 -3.43 -4.33 -5.28
C GLY A 73 -4.90 -4.02 -5.58
N ILE A 74 -5.76 -5.04 -5.57
CA ILE A 74 -7.21 -4.87 -5.69
C ILE A 74 -7.78 -4.17 -4.46
N LEU A 75 -7.44 -4.65 -3.26
CA LEU A 75 -7.97 -4.15 -2.00
C LEU A 75 -7.68 -2.67 -1.80
N PHE A 76 -6.50 -2.19 -2.22
CA PHE A 76 -6.10 -0.79 -2.14
C PHE A 76 -6.43 0.03 -3.39
N GLY A 77 -7.00 -0.56 -4.45
CA GLY A 77 -7.31 0.17 -5.68
C GLY A 77 -6.07 0.61 -6.46
N LEU A 78 -4.95 -0.10 -6.31
CA LEU A 78 -3.67 0.19 -6.99
C LEU A 78 -3.64 -0.28 -8.45
N THR A 79 -4.60 -1.12 -8.83
CA THR A 79 -4.80 -1.56 -10.23
C THR A 79 -5.77 -0.62 -10.94
N ASP A 80 -5.57 -0.38 -12.23
CA ASP A 80 -6.37 0.60 -12.99
C ASP A 80 -7.86 0.31 -12.95
N THR A 81 -8.24 -0.97 -13.01
CA THR A 81 -9.65 -1.38 -12.96
C THR A 81 -10.31 -1.17 -11.59
N MET A 82 -9.53 -1.03 -10.51
CA MET A 82 -10.02 -0.93 -9.14
C MET A 82 -9.93 0.48 -8.55
N ARG A 83 -9.32 1.43 -9.26
CA ARG A 83 -9.23 2.82 -8.81
C ARG A 83 -10.64 3.41 -8.64
N GLY A 84 -10.87 4.09 -7.51
CA GLY A 84 -12.17 4.70 -7.18
C GLY A 84 -13.32 3.72 -6.88
N GLN A 85 -13.09 2.40 -6.97
CA GLN A 85 -14.15 1.43 -6.72
C GLN A 85 -14.52 1.35 -5.22
N PRO A 86 -15.80 1.15 -4.89
CA PRO A 86 -16.24 0.99 -3.50
C PRO A 86 -15.51 -0.16 -2.78
N LEU A 87 -15.22 0.02 -1.49
CA LEU A 87 -14.51 -0.99 -0.69
C LEU A 87 -15.18 -2.37 -0.76
N GLY A 88 -16.51 -2.44 -0.79
CA GLY A 88 -17.23 -3.71 -0.91
C GLY A 88 -16.93 -4.47 -2.22
N VAL A 89 -16.78 -3.74 -3.33
CA VAL A 89 -16.41 -4.32 -4.64
C VAL A 89 -14.97 -4.81 -4.61
N ARG A 90 -14.05 -3.98 -4.10
CA ARG A 90 -12.62 -4.33 -3.95
C ARG A 90 -12.43 -5.56 -3.07
N ARG A 91 -13.08 -5.61 -1.90
CA ARG A 91 -13.05 -6.77 -0.98
C ARG A 91 -13.56 -8.04 -1.66
N ARG A 92 -14.68 -7.97 -2.37
CA ARG A 92 -15.25 -9.13 -3.08
C ARG A 92 -14.27 -9.66 -4.12
N ARG A 93 -13.67 -8.80 -4.93
CA ARG A 93 -12.69 -9.20 -5.96
C ARG A 93 -11.39 -9.74 -5.34
N ALA A 94 -10.86 -9.08 -4.31
CA ALA A 94 -9.67 -9.53 -3.60
C ALA A 94 -9.89 -10.91 -2.94
N ALA A 95 -11.05 -11.14 -2.33
CA ALA A 95 -11.41 -12.45 -1.77
C ALA A 95 -11.48 -13.53 -2.87
N GLY A 96 -12.02 -13.20 -4.05
CA GLY A 96 -12.05 -14.10 -5.20
C GLY A 96 -10.65 -14.55 -5.65
N VAL A 97 -9.69 -13.61 -5.70
CA VAL A 97 -8.28 -13.93 -6.04
C VAL A 97 -7.64 -14.86 -5.00
N LEU A 98 -8.02 -14.73 -3.74
CA LEU A 98 -7.51 -15.57 -2.65
C LEU A 98 -8.28 -16.89 -2.49
N HIS A 99 -9.30 -17.16 -3.32
CA HIS A 99 -10.23 -18.28 -3.15
C HIS A 99 -10.88 -18.31 -1.76
N LEU A 100 -11.18 -17.14 -1.21
CA LEU A 100 -11.84 -16.97 0.08
C LEU A 100 -13.30 -16.59 -0.11
N SER A 101 -14.10 -16.80 0.93
CA SER A 101 -15.45 -16.23 0.97
C SER A 101 -15.38 -14.69 0.96
N PRO A 102 -16.34 -13.98 0.32
CA PRO A 102 -16.38 -12.52 0.33
C PRO A 102 -16.42 -11.89 1.73
N TRP A 103 -16.89 -12.64 2.72
CA TRP A 103 -17.00 -12.22 4.12
C TRP A 103 -15.67 -12.31 4.86
N THR A 104 -14.72 -13.11 4.38
CA THR A 104 -13.43 -13.33 5.06
C THR A 104 -12.63 -12.03 5.18
N LEU A 105 -12.60 -11.19 4.13
CA LEU A 105 -11.91 -9.89 4.15
C LEU A 105 -12.69 -8.77 4.85
N GLN A 106 -13.89 -9.07 5.37
CA GLN A 106 -14.58 -8.16 6.29
C GLN A 106 -14.10 -8.35 7.73
N LYS A 107 -13.49 -9.50 8.04
CA LYS A 107 -12.92 -9.78 9.36
C LYS A 107 -11.56 -9.06 9.47
N PRO A 108 -11.34 -8.23 10.51
CA PRO A 108 -10.10 -7.46 10.68
C PRO A 108 -8.85 -8.33 10.54
N ARG A 109 -8.77 -9.45 11.27
CA ARG A 109 -7.60 -10.36 11.27
C ARG A 109 -7.08 -10.74 9.88
N HIS A 110 -7.95 -11.05 8.92
CA HIS A 110 -7.51 -11.46 7.57
C HIS A 110 -7.09 -10.28 6.70
N ARG A 111 -7.79 -9.16 6.83
CA ARG A 111 -7.42 -7.91 6.17
C ARG A 111 -6.08 -7.42 6.73
N ASP A 112 -5.96 -7.36 8.05
CA ASP A 112 -4.81 -6.78 8.75
C ASP A 112 -3.54 -7.57 8.41
N ALA A 113 -3.62 -8.90 8.29
CA ALA A 113 -2.49 -9.71 7.82
C ALA A 113 -1.99 -9.29 6.42
N LEU A 114 -2.89 -8.98 5.49
CA LEU A 114 -2.52 -8.49 4.15
C LEU A 114 -1.93 -7.08 4.21
N VAL A 115 -2.46 -6.21 5.07
CA VAL A 115 -1.96 -4.83 5.22
C VAL A 115 -0.57 -4.83 5.87
N VAL A 116 -0.35 -5.63 6.91
CA VAL A 116 0.98 -5.82 7.54
C VAL A 116 1.98 -6.39 6.54
N ALA A 117 1.58 -7.38 5.74
CA ALA A 117 2.44 -7.94 4.70
C ALA A 117 2.84 -6.88 3.67
N LEU A 118 1.89 -6.06 3.20
CA LEU A 118 2.17 -4.94 2.31
C LEU A 118 3.14 -3.92 2.94
N ALA A 119 2.90 -3.53 4.19
CA ALA A 119 3.78 -2.60 4.91
C ALA A 119 5.22 -3.14 4.95
N GLY A 120 5.38 -4.40 5.35
CA GLY A 120 6.69 -5.05 5.44
C GLY A 120 7.42 -5.18 4.11
N GLU A 121 6.73 -5.51 3.01
CA GLU A 121 7.37 -5.55 1.68
C GLU A 121 7.71 -4.15 1.15
N THR A 122 6.84 -3.16 1.41
CA THR A 122 7.07 -1.77 0.96
C THR A 122 8.32 -1.20 1.62
N LEU A 123 8.50 -1.43 2.93
CA LEU A 123 9.68 -0.95 3.66
C LEU A 123 10.95 -1.70 3.29
N ARG A 124 10.87 -3.02 3.07
CA ARG A 124 12.01 -3.77 2.53
C ARG A 124 12.43 -3.27 1.16
N PHE A 125 11.48 -3.01 0.27
CA PHE A 125 11.78 -2.42 -1.04
C PHE A 125 12.45 -1.05 -0.92
N LEU A 126 12.00 -0.21 0.01
CA LEU A 126 12.60 1.10 0.28
C LEU A 126 14.06 0.98 0.76
N VAL A 127 14.36 0.01 1.63
CA VAL A 127 15.72 -0.28 2.12
C VAL A 127 16.63 -0.81 1.01
N ASP A 128 16.12 -1.77 0.23
CA ASP A 128 16.86 -2.36 -0.90
C ASP A 128 17.25 -1.26 -1.91
N SER A 129 16.28 -0.41 -2.27
CA SER A 129 16.49 0.68 -3.25
C SER A 129 17.41 1.80 -2.75
N GLY A 130 17.54 1.97 -1.43
CA GLY A 130 18.46 2.93 -0.83
C GLY A 130 19.91 2.43 -0.80
N SER A 131 20.11 1.10 -0.85
CA SER A 131 21.44 0.46 -0.77
C SER A 131 22.16 0.45 -2.13
N ASP A 132 21.40 0.44 -3.23
CA ASP A 132 21.93 0.46 -4.61
C ASP A 132 22.53 1.83 -5.02
N GLY A 133 22.32 2.89 -4.23
CA GLY A 133 22.84 4.23 -4.49
C GLY A 133 24.17 4.59 -3.80
N GLY A 134 24.77 3.66 -3.04
CA GLY A 134 25.95 3.89 -2.20
C GLY A 134 27.29 3.39 -2.74
N GLY A 135 27.32 2.90 -3.99
CA GLY A 135 28.54 2.41 -4.65
C GLY A 135 28.99 3.32 -5.78
N SER A 136 29.78 4.35 -5.47
CA SER A 136 30.64 5.06 -6.42
C SER A 136 31.84 5.64 -5.69
#